data_AF-F0Z9G7-F1
#
_entry.id   AF-F0Z9G7-F1
#
_cell.length_a   1.000
_cell.length_b   1.000
_cell.length_c   1.000
_cell.angle_alpha   90.00
_cell.angle_beta   90.00
_cell.angle_gamma   90.00
#
_symmetry.space_group_name_H-M   'P 1'
#
loop_
_entity.id
_entity.type
_entity.pdbx_description
1 polymer ?
#
loop_
_entity_poly.entity_id
_entity_poly.type
_entity_poly.pdbx_seq_one_letter_code
_entity_poly.pdbx_strand_id
1 'polypeptide(L)'
;MIKYLACILLALQLSSVAFAHLCLFDPPQRQPNWGVPIGSGDNACYQVESNCGNTTAGSPVALYTAGSTIQVFFQQNYNHWYAPNPGFLDVGISYGGDNGNYIQLSQTISDFNAWDMVSQTNYTVSVTLPIQSCKSCVLRVRYVSNNAGEPYPDFYQCSDIALE
;
A
#
# COMPACT_ATOMS: atom_id res chain seq x y z
N MET A 1 -19.71 -41.88 4.54
CA MET A 1 -18.63 -40.97 4.97
C MET A 1 -17.93 -40.27 3.80
N ILE A 2 -17.62 -40.95 2.69
CA ILE A 2 -16.93 -40.33 1.52
C ILE A 2 -17.72 -39.17 0.86
N LYS A 3 -19.06 -39.23 0.82
CA LYS A 3 -19.90 -38.16 0.21
C LYS A 3 -19.82 -36.81 0.92
N TYR A 4 -19.61 -36.79 2.24
CA TYR A 4 -19.49 -35.54 3.01
C TYR A 4 -18.09 -34.92 2.89
N LEU A 5 -17.07 -35.73 2.63
CA LEU A 5 -15.68 -35.27 2.44
C LEU A 5 -15.52 -34.45 1.16
N ALA A 6 -16.22 -34.83 0.08
CA ALA A 6 -16.23 -34.11 -1.19
C ALA A 6 -16.90 -32.72 -1.07
N CYS A 7 -18.00 -32.60 -0.30
CA CYS A 7 -18.65 -31.32 -0.06
C CYS A 7 -17.79 -30.37 0.80
N ILE A 8 -17.03 -30.90 1.77
CA ILE A 8 -16.13 -30.09 2.60
C ILE A 8 -14.94 -29.58 1.76
N LEU A 9 -14.34 -30.43 0.92
CA LEU A 9 -13.26 -30.02 0.01
C LEU A 9 -13.71 -28.97 -1.02
N LEU A 10 -14.95 -29.03 -1.50
CA LEU A 10 -15.50 -28.05 -2.44
C LEU A 10 -15.83 -26.71 -1.77
N ALA A 11 -16.25 -26.73 -0.49
CA ALA A 11 -16.52 -25.51 0.29
C ALA A 11 -15.24 -24.76 0.68
N LEU A 12 -14.10 -25.45 0.81
CA LEU A 12 -12.79 -24.85 1.11
C LEU A 12 -12.09 -24.20 -0.10
N GLN A 13 -12.61 -24.36 -1.32
CA GLN A 13 -12.01 -23.79 -2.54
C GLN A 13 -12.57 -22.40 -2.92
N LEU A 14 -13.56 -21.88 -2.17
CA LEU A 14 -14.22 -20.60 -2.50
C LEU A 14 -13.58 -19.37 -1.84
N SER A 15 -12.48 -19.52 -1.11
CA SER A 15 -11.75 -18.39 -0.52
C SER A 15 -10.65 -17.88 -1.44
N SER A 16 -10.98 -17.52 -2.68
CA SER A 16 -10.14 -16.60 -3.46
C SER A 16 -10.56 -15.17 -3.10
N VAL A 17 -10.13 -14.71 -1.93
CA VAL A 17 -10.15 -13.28 -1.61
C VAL A 17 -9.21 -12.60 -2.59
N ALA A 18 -9.77 -12.02 -3.66
CA ALA A 18 -9.02 -11.13 -4.52
C ALA A 18 -8.68 -9.90 -3.71
N PHE A 19 -7.39 -9.78 -3.45
CA PHE A 19 -6.76 -8.85 -2.53
C PHE A 19 -6.59 -7.48 -3.20
N ALA A 20 -6.89 -6.38 -2.51
CA ALA A 20 -6.50 -5.06 -3.02
C ALA A 20 -5.03 -4.88 -2.82
N HIS A 21 -4.39 -4.23 -3.77
CA HIS A 21 -2.95 -4.20 -3.78
C HIS A 21 -2.45 -2.82 -4.07
N LEU A 22 -1.62 -2.35 -3.16
CA LEU A 22 -0.86 -1.14 -3.29
C LEU A 22 0.60 -1.56 -3.27
N CYS A 23 1.40 -1.19 -4.26
CA CYS A 23 2.84 -1.45 -4.28
C CYS A 23 3.58 -0.12 -4.29
N LEU A 24 4.58 0.06 -3.42
CA LEU A 24 5.46 1.23 -3.46
C LEU A 24 6.80 0.82 -4.07
N PHE A 25 7.14 1.43 -5.20
CA PHE A 25 8.29 1.07 -6.01
C PHE A 25 9.50 1.97 -5.76
N ASP A 26 9.30 3.27 -5.57
CA ASP A 26 10.37 4.22 -5.26
C ASP A 26 9.90 5.31 -4.28
N PRO A 27 10.53 5.48 -3.10
CA PRO A 27 11.57 4.61 -2.56
C PRO A 27 11.04 3.18 -2.35
N PRO A 28 11.86 2.13 -2.49
CA PRO A 28 11.38 0.75 -2.43
C PRO A 28 10.64 0.45 -1.12
N GLN A 29 9.47 -0.17 -1.23
CA GLN A 29 8.77 -0.66 -0.05
C GLN A 29 9.60 -1.69 0.72
N ARG A 30 9.23 -1.92 1.99
CA ARG A 30 9.72 -3.04 2.78
C ARG A 30 9.38 -4.36 2.08
N GLN A 31 10.35 -5.27 2.09
CA GLN A 31 10.25 -6.64 1.56
C GLN A 31 9.65 -6.72 0.14
N PRO A 32 10.27 -6.07 -0.87
CA PRO A 32 9.76 -6.04 -2.23
C PRO A 32 10.00 -7.39 -2.91
N ASN A 33 9.15 -8.38 -2.65
CA ASN A 33 9.30 -9.75 -3.14
C ASN A 33 8.18 -10.10 -4.13
N TRP A 34 8.27 -9.56 -5.35
CA TRP A 34 7.36 -9.86 -6.45
C TRP A 34 8.11 -10.31 -7.70
N GLY A 35 7.40 -11.02 -8.58
CA GLY A 35 7.91 -11.40 -9.90
C GLY A 35 7.99 -10.20 -10.86
N VAL A 36 8.84 -10.30 -11.87
CA VAL A 36 8.87 -9.34 -13.00
C VAL A 36 8.50 -10.11 -14.29
N PRO A 37 7.41 -9.73 -14.98
CA PRO A 37 6.49 -8.62 -14.66
C PRO A 37 5.62 -8.93 -13.42
N ILE A 38 5.29 -7.88 -12.66
CA ILE A 38 4.33 -7.97 -11.55
C ILE A 38 2.91 -8.10 -12.11
N GLY A 39 2.14 -9.06 -11.62
CA GLY A 39 0.74 -9.24 -12.00
C GLY A 39 -0.19 -8.36 -11.17
N SER A 40 -1.37 -8.03 -11.68
CA SER A 40 -2.47 -7.53 -10.83
C SER A 40 -2.79 -8.59 -9.79
N GLY A 41 -3.03 -8.20 -8.54
CA GLY A 41 -3.27 -9.24 -7.54
C GLY A 41 -2.01 -9.76 -6.83
N ASP A 42 -0.87 -9.07 -6.87
CA ASP A 42 0.36 -9.57 -6.23
C ASP A 42 0.36 -9.43 -4.69
N ASN A 43 0.58 -10.54 -3.99
CA ASN A 43 0.55 -10.61 -2.52
C ASN A 43 1.57 -9.70 -1.83
N ALA A 44 2.70 -9.36 -2.47
CA ALA A 44 3.65 -8.42 -1.88
C ALA A 44 3.04 -7.02 -1.67
N CYS A 45 1.96 -6.74 -2.39
CA CYS A 45 1.22 -5.49 -2.35
C CYS A 45 -0.01 -5.55 -1.41
N TYR A 46 -0.25 -6.70 -0.76
CA TYR A 46 -1.36 -6.90 0.20
C TYR A 46 -0.92 -6.65 1.63
N GLN A 47 -1.03 -5.41 2.05
CA GLN A 47 -0.54 -4.98 3.36
C GLN A 47 -1.64 -4.21 4.07
N VAL A 48 -2.48 -4.93 4.81
CA VAL A 48 -3.72 -4.40 5.39
C VAL A 48 -3.62 -4.02 6.86
N GLU A 49 -2.63 -4.57 7.56
CA GLU A 49 -2.36 -4.19 8.94
C GLU A 49 -1.93 -2.73 8.99
N SER A 50 -2.45 -2.00 9.97
CA SER A 50 -2.37 -0.55 9.99
C SER A 50 -0.94 -0.02 9.83
N ASN A 51 -0.83 1.07 9.08
CA ASN A 51 0.37 1.84 8.75
C ASN A 51 1.38 1.16 7.84
N CYS A 52 1.82 -0.07 8.10
CA CYS A 52 2.92 -0.71 7.36
C CYS A 52 2.72 -2.21 7.06
N GLY A 53 1.50 -2.72 7.14
CA GLY A 53 1.22 -4.12 6.78
C GLY A 53 1.84 -5.14 7.71
N ASN A 54 2.21 -4.76 8.94
CA ASN A 54 2.96 -5.61 9.86
C ASN A 54 4.30 -6.12 9.28
N THR A 55 4.86 -5.39 8.31
CA THR A 55 6.20 -5.65 7.75
C THR A 55 7.27 -5.12 8.71
N THR A 56 8.34 -5.89 8.89
CA THR A 56 9.43 -5.51 9.81
C THR A 56 10.19 -4.29 9.27
N ALA A 57 10.34 -3.27 10.11
CA ALA A 57 11.18 -2.10 9.80
C ALA A 57 12.65 -2.49 9.61
N GLY A 58 13.30 -1.86 8.64
CA GLY A 58 14.70 -2.09 8.29
C GLY A 58 15.56 -0.84 8.43
N SER A 59 16.80 -0.93 7.91
CA SER A 59 17.63 0.25 7.71
C SER A 59 17.07 1.12 6.58
N PRO A 60 17.29 2.45 6.61
CA PRO A 60 16.91 3.33 5.51
C PRO A 60 17.40 2.82 4.15
N VAL A 61 16.49 2.71 3.19
CA VAL A 61 16.80 2.31 1.80
C VAL A 61 17.07 3.50 0.89
N ALA A 62 16.73 4.71 1.34
CA ALA A 62 16.98 5.95 0.64
C ALA A 62 17.39 7.06 1.62
N LEU A 63 18.22 7.98 1.12
CA LEU A 63 18.63 9.19 1.83
C LEU A 63 18.26 10.40 0.98
N TYR A 64 17.55 11.37 1.58
CA TYR A 64 17.13 12.59 0.93
C TYR A 64 17.55 13.83 1.73
N THR A 65 17.62 14.97 1.08
CA THR A 65 17.81 16.26 1.75
C THR A 65 16.50 16.72 2.39
N ALA A 66 16.53 17.10 3.67
CA ALA A 66 15.37 17.65 4.34
C ALA A 66 14.87 18.93 3.62
N GLY A 67 13.56 19.10 3.49
CA GLY A 67 12.98 20.22 2.72
C GLY A 67 12.99 20.04 1.20
N SER A 68 13.62 19.00 0.66
CA SER A 68 13.63 18.75 -0.79
C SER A 68 12.30 18.17 -1.29
N THR A 69 12.04 18.34 -2.58
CA THR A 69 10.94 17.67 -3.28
C THR A 69 11.45 16.38 -3.92
N ILE A 70 10.75 15.28 -3.65
CA ILE A 70 11.05 13.96 -4.23
C ILE A 70 9.86 13.46 -5.07
N GLN A 71 10.14 12.51 -5.95
CA GLN A 71 9.11 11.74 -6.64
C GLN A 71 8.88 10.44 -5.86
N VAL A 72 7.62 10.12 -5.58
CA VAL A 72 7.21 8.83 -5.02
C VAL A 72 6.47 8.07 -6.12
N PHE A 73 6.98 6.88 -6.46
CA PHE A 73 6.45 6.02 -7.50
C PHE A 73 5.79 4.79 -6.87
N PHE A 74 4.51 4.62 -7.13
CA PHE A 74 3.73 3.50 -6.61
C PHE A 74 2.66 3.05 -7.61
N GLN A 75 2.10 1.88 -7.39
CA GLN A 75 1.07 1.28 -8.23
C GLN A 75 -0.11 0.85 -7.37
N GLN A 76 -1.31 1.29 -7.74
CA GLN A 76 -2.54 0.59 -7.37
C GLN A 76 -2.58 -0.66 -8.26
N ASN A 77 -2.15 -1.78 -7.71
CA ASN A 77 -1.96 -3.06 -8.40
C ASN A 77 -3.27 -3.88 -8.49
N TYR A 78 -4.23 -3.56 -7.64
CA TYR A 78 -5.60 -4.04 -7.74
C TYR A 78 -6.52 -3.03 -7.04
N ASN A 79 -7.62 -2.65 -7.69
CA ASN A 79 -8.51 -1.58 -7.26
C ASN A 79 -9.69 -2.16 -6.45
N HIS A 80 -10.18 -1.45 -5.42
CA HIS A 80 -11.32 -1.88 -4.58
C HIS A 80 -12.37 -0.77 -4.50
N TRP A 81 -12.57 -0.08 -5.62
CA TRP A 81 -13.41 1.11 -5.71
C TRP A 81 -14.83 0.84 -5.24
N TYR A 82 -15.29 1.68 -4.32
CA TYR A 82 -16.61 1.56 -3.73
C TYR A 82 -17.51 2.72 -4.14
N ALA A 83 -18.45 2.46 -5.06
CA ALA A 83 -19.30 3.49 -5.65
C ALA A 83 -20.05 4.39 -4.63
N PRO A 84 -20.63 3.86 -3.53
CA PRO A 84 -21.35 4.68 -2.57
C PRO A 84 -20.47 5.65 -1.77
N ASN A 85 -19.19 5.32 -1.59
CA ASN A 85 -18.22 6.16 -0.89
C ASN A 85 -16.82 5.92 -1.47
N PRO A 86 -16.45 6.61 -2.56
CA PRO A 86 -15.16 6.40 -3.20
C PRO A 86 -13.98 6.62 -2.26
N GLY A 87 -12.96 5.79 -2.44
CA GLY A 87 -11.71 5.85 -1.69
C GLY A 87 -10.76 6.97 -2.12
N PHE A 88 -9.55 6.91 -1.58
CA PHE A 88 -8.45 7.77 -1.99
C PHE A 88 -7.08 7.14 -1.71
N LEU A 89 -6.06 7.67 -2.35
CA LEU A 89 -4.66 7.36 -2.09
C LEU A 89 -3.91 8.58 -1.55
N ASP A 90 -2.95 8.37 -0.66
CA ASP A 90 -2.07 9.42 -0.14
C ASP A 90 -0.63 8.95 0.09
N VAL A 91 0.26 9.93 0.22
CA VAL A 91 1.63 9.74 0.70
C VAL A 91 1.79 10.50 2.02
N GLY A 92 2.39 9.85 3.01
CA GLY A 92 2.70 10.47 4.30
C GLY A 92 4.05 10.04 4.86
N ILE A 93 4.49 10.72 5.91
CA ILE A 93 5.76 10.44 6.61
C ILE A 93 5.56 10.40 8.12
N SER A 94 6.22 9.47 8.81
CA SER A 94 6.30 9.44 10.27
C SER A 94 7.74 9.44 10.79
N TYR A 95 7.99 10.27 11.79
CA TYR A 95 9.24 10.30 12.56
C TYR A 95 9.21 9.37 13.78
N GLY A 96 8.04 8.82 14.12
CA GLY A 96 7.84 7.96 15.29
C GLY A 96 7.83 6.46 14.97
N GLY A 97 8.29 6.07 13.79
CA GLY A 97 8.15 4.71 13.27
C GLY A 97 6.71 4.40 12.84
N ASP A 98 6.40 3.11 12.71
CA ASP A 98 5.16 2.61 12.10
C ASP A 98 3.90 3.06 12.83
N ASN A 99 3.97 3.26 14.15
CA ASN A 99 2.84 3.67 14.98
C ASN A 99 2.93 5.15 15.40
N GLY A 100 3.84 5.91 14.80
CA GLY A 100 3.95 7.34 15.01
C GLY A 100 2.86 8.13 14.31
N ASN A 101 2.80 9.44 14.58
CA ASN A 101 1.93 10.34 13.82
C ASN A 101 2.43 10.44 12.37
N TYR A 102 1.52 10.27 11.41
CA TYR A 102 1.81 10.45 9.98
C TYR A 102 1.41 11.85 9.53
N ILE A 103 2.37 12.57 8.95
CA ILE A 103 2.16 13.85 8.28
C ILE A 103 1.88 13.56 6.81
N GLN A 104 0.71 13.92 6.31
CA GLN A 104 0.39 13.78 4.89
C GLN A 104 1.24 14.77 4.08
N LEU A 105 1.91 14.26 3.04
CA LEU A 105 2.81 15.02 2.18
C LEU A 105 2.21 15.32 0.80
N SER A 106 1.25 14.51 0.35
CA SER A 106 0.57 14.71 -0.93
C SER A 106 -0.82 15.30 -0.76
N GLN A 107 -1.39 15.82 -1.84
CA GLN A 107 -2.85 15.87 -1.95
C GLN A 107 -3.40 14.43 -2.03
N THR A 108 -4.65 14.24 -1.61
CA THR A 108 -5.32 12.95 -1.81
C THR A 108 -5.62 12.75 -3.28
N ILE A 109 -5.37 11.54 -3.78
CA ILE A 109 -5.71 11.13 -5.15
C ILE A 109 -7.03 10.38 -5.07
N SER A 110 -8.06 10.88 -5.74
CA SER A 110 -9.37 10.21 -5.74
C SER A 110 -9.26 8.83 -6.37
N ASP A 111 -9.85 7.84 -5.70
CA ASP A 111 -10.03 6.52 -6.29
C ASP A 111 -11.08 6.55 -7.40
N PHE A 112 -11.04 5.57 -8.30
CA PHE A 112 -11.86 5.55 -9.50
C PHE A 112 -12.29 4.14 -9.88
N ASN A 113 -13.39 4.03 -10.63
CA ASN A 113 -13.87 2.76 -11.14
C ASN A 113 -12.99 2.25 -12.28
N ALA A 114 -12.01 1.41 -11.95
CA ALA A 114 -11.19 0.74 -12.95
C ALA A 114 -11.87 -0.53 -13.48
N TRP A 115 -11.61 -0.89 -14.74
CA TRP A 115 -12.27 -1.97 -15.48
C TRP A 115 -12.27 -3.31 -14.72
N ASP A 116 -13.44 -3.71 -14.20
CA ASP A 116 -13.63 -4.86 -13.31
C ASP A 116 -12.65 -4.90 -12.12
N MET A 117 -12.06 -3.76 -11.76
CA MET A 117 -11.10 -3.57 -10.68
C MET A 117 -9.76 -4.32 -10.82
N VAL A 118 -9.60 -5.15 -11.86
CA VAL A 118 -8.35 -5.87 -12.18
C VAL A 118 -7.44 -4.99 -13.03
N SER A 119 -6.90 -3.94 -12.42
CA SER A 119 -6.06 -2.96 -13.11
C SER A 119 -4.77 -2.65 -12.36
N GLN A 120 -3.72 -2.34 -13.11
CA GLN A 120 -2.46 -1.82 -12.59
C GLN A 120 -2.34 -0.35 -12.99
N THR A 121 -2.55 0.55 -12.03
CA THR A 121 -2.47 2.00 -12.25
C THR A 121 -1.26 2.56 -11.55
N ASN A 122 -0.35 3.10 -12.35
CA ASN A 122 0.91 3.68 -11.89
C ASN A 122 0.73 5.16 -11.54
N TYR A 123 1.30 5.58 -10.42
CA TYR A 123 1.30 6.96 -9.95
C TYR A 123 2.72 7.43 -9.69
N THR A 124 3.01 8.65 -10.13
CA THR A 124 4.20 9.39 -9.71
C THR A 124 3.75 10.66 -9.04
N VAL A 125 4.03 10.80 -7.75
CA VAL A 125 3.56 11.93 -6.94
C VAL A 125 4.77 12.73 -6.46
N SER A 126 4.77 14.03 -6.76
CA SER A 126 5.75 14.97 -6.22
C SER A 126 5.36 15.36 -4.80
N VAL A 127 6.25 15.13 -3.83
CA VAL A 127 6.03 15.50 -2.43
C VAL A 127 7.21 16.29 -1.89
N THR A 128 6.93 17.35 -1.12
CA THR A 128 7.97 18.11 -0.41
C THR A 128 8.16 17.52 0.98
N LEU A 129 9.38 17.05 1.26
CA LEU A 129 9.75 16.51 2.55
C LEU A 129 9.84 17.64 3.59
N PRO A 130 9.50 17.39 4.86
CA PRO A 130 9.66 18.41 5.89
C PRO A 130 11.15 18.75 6.11
N ILE A 131 11.41 19.93 6.68
CA ILE A 131 12.77 20.39 7.01
C ILE A 131 13.40 19.68 8.23
N GLN A 132 12.63 18.82 8.91
CA GLN A 132 13.09 18.06 10.05
C GLN A 132 13.93 16.87 9.57
N SER A 133 15.18 16.78 10.01
CA SER A 133 16.04 15.63 9.73
C SER A 133 15.63 14.39 10.52
N CYS A 134 15.96 13.22 9.98
CA CYS A 134 15.69 11.93 10.61
C CYS A 134 16.79 10.94 10.21
N LYS A 135 17.27 10.12 11.16
CA LYS A 135 18.16 8.99 10.83
C LYS A 135 17.39 7.74 10.43
N SER A 136 16.12 7.67 10.80
CA SER A 136 15.18 6.62 10.40
C SER A 136 13.78 7.19 10.53
N CYS A 137 13.11 7.43 9.42
CA CYS A 137 11.69 7.77 9.37
C CYS A 137 11.00 6.93 8.30
N VAL A 138 9.68 6.85 8.40
CA VAL A 138 8.87 5.94 7.58
C VAL A 138 8.09 6.77 6.58
N LEU A 139 8.38 6.60 5.29
CA LEU A 139 7.51 7.07 4.21
C LEU A 139 6.45 6.01 3.95
N ARG A 140 5.20 6.42 3.82
CA ARG A 140 4.06 5.53 3.60
C ARG A 140 3.25 5.99 2.41
N VAL A 141 2.87 5.04 1.55
CA VAL A 141 1.73 5.21 0.65
C VAL A 141 0.55 4.45 1.24
N ARG A 142 -0.63 5.05 1.18
CA ARG A 142 -1.87 4.44 1.66
C ARG A 142 -2.94 4.49 0.59
N TYR A 143 -3.73 3.44 0.50
CA TYR A 143 -4.98 3.39 -0.24
C TYR A 143 -6.10 3.07 0.74
N VAL A 144 -7.06 3.96 0.86
CA VAL A 144 -8.30 3.77 1.63
C VAL A 144 -9.40 3.49 0.63
N SER A 145 -9.88 2.24 0.52
CA SER A 145 -10.91 1.85 -0.45
C SER A 145 -12.31 2.35 -0.06
N ASN A 146 -12.52 2.57 1.24
CA ASN A 146 -13.82 2.85 1.87
C ASN A 146 -14.88 1.75 1.62
N ASN A 147 -14.49 0.58 1.12
CA ASN A 147 -15.43 -0.50 0.84
C ASN A 147 -15.90 -1.16 2.13
N ALA A 148 -17.13 -0.84 2.56
CA ALA A 148 -17.73 -1.40 3.77
C ALA A 148 -18.01 -2.92 3.68
N GLY A 149 -17.85 -3.53 2.51
CA GLY A 149 -17.94 -4.98 2.31
C GLY A 149 -16.63 -5.73 2.62
N GLU A 150 -15.52 -5.01 2.80
CA GLU A 150 -14.22 -5.61 3.11
C GLU A 150 -13.94 -5.62 4.62
N PRO A 151 -13.33 -6.70 5.14
CA PRO A 151 -12.89 -6.72 6.53
C PRO A 151 -11.77 -5.70 6.79
N TYR A 152 -10.93 -5.44 5.78
CA TYR A 152 -9.82 -4.50 5.83
C TYR A 152 -9.77 -3.67 4.54
N PRO A 153 -10.38 -2.47 4.52
CA PRO A 153 -10.49 -1.65 3.31
C PRO A 153 -9.25 -0.78 3.05
N ASP A 154 -8.25 -0.82 3.92
CA ASP A 154 -7.07 0.02 3.84
C ASP A 154 -5.83 -0.80 3.51
N PHE A 155 -4.98 -0.25 2.65
CA PHE A 155 -3.76 -0.88 2.17
C PHE A 155 -2.59 0.08 2.34
N TYR A 156 -1.46 -0.45 2.80
CA TYR A 156 -0.37 0.34 3.32
C TYR A 156 0.97 -0.16 2.80
N GLN A 157 1.79 0.71 2.24
CA GLN A 157 3.18 0.37 1.91
C GLN A 157 4.13 1.35 2.56
N CYS A 158 5.14 0.81 3.25
CA CYS A 158 6.14 1.61 3.95
C CYS A 158 7.51 1.44 3.32
N SER A 159 8.28 2.52 3.30
CA SER A 159 9.70 2.56 3.01
C SER A 159 10.42 3.24 4.16
N ASP A 160 11.50 2.64 4.64
CA ASP A 160 12.38 3.25 5.64
C ASP A 160 13.34 4.20 4.92
N ILE A 161 13.38 5.47 5.33
CA ILE A 161 14.20 6.51 4.71
C ILE A 161 14.94 7.34 5.76
N ALA A 162 15.96 8.09 5.32
CA ALA A 162 16.66 9.08 6.13
C ALA A 162 16.57 10.46 5.48
N LEU A 163 16.52 11.49 6.32
CA LEU A 163 16.50 12.90 5.92
C LEU A 163 17.68 13.63 6.57
N GLU A 164 18.49 14.31 5.76
CA GLU A 164 19.66 15.09 6.21
C GLU A 164 19.59 16.56 5.83
#